data_AF-A0A1L6RCH5-F1
#
_entry.id   AF-A0A1L6RCH5-F1
#
_cell.length_a   1.000
_cell.length_b   1.000
_cell.length_c   1.000
_cell.angle_alpha   90.00
_cell.angle_beta   90.00
_cell.angle_gamma   90.00
#
_symmetry.space_group_name_H-M   'P 1'
#
loop_
_entity.id
_entity.type
_entity.pdbx_description
1 polymer ?
#
loop_
_entity_poly.entity_id
_entity_poly.type
_entity_poly.pdbx_seq_one_letter_code
_entity_poly.pdbx_strand_id
1 'polypeptide(L)' 'MVDEKPKYELHAHVLNEDRYWGAFPLKQVAYQQEYLASVYGMKPSDFKIVRVA' A
#
# COMPACT_ATOMS: atom_id res chain seq x y z
N MET A 1 6.79 3.34 26.74
CA MET A 1 5.83 3.69 25.68
C MET A 1 6.32 2.98 24.43
N VAL A 2 5.53 2.07 23.86
CA VAL A 2 5.94 1.33 22.65
C VAL A 2 5.88 2.35 21.52
N ASP A 3 7.03 2.83 21.05
CA ASP A 3 7.13 3.59 19.80
C ASP A 3 6.78 2.62 18.66
N GLU A 4 5.48 2.43 18.42
CA GLU A 4 5.01 1.71 17.26
C GLU A 4 5.50 2.48 16.03
N LYS A 5 6.45 1.87 15.32
CA LYS A 5 6.96 2.44 14.07
C LYS A 5 5.76 2.72 13.15
N PRO A 6 5.77 3.87 12.43
CA PRO A 6 4.65 4.23 11.59
C PRO A 6 4.34 3.11 10.59
N LYS A 7 3.05 2.82 10.45
CA LYS A 7 2.56 1.85 9.47
C LYS A 7 1.99 2.61 8.27
N TYR A 8 1.83 1.88 7.17
CA TYR A 8 1.45 2.44 5.89
C TYR A 8 0.43 1.52 5.21
N GLU A 9 -0.49 2.14 4.50
CA GLU A 9 -1.45 1.49 3.64
C GLU A 9 -1.21 1.86 2.17
N LEU A 10 -1.54 0.94 1.27
CA LEU A 10 -1.64 1.17 -0.16
C LEU A 10 -3.09 1.34 -0.54
N HIS A 11 -3.41 2.44 -1.21
CA HIS A 11 -4.74 2.77 -1.67
C HIS A 11 -4.72 2.81 -3.20
N ALA A 12 -5.59 2.08 -3.88
CA ALA A 12 -5.71 2.15 -5.34
C ALA A 12 -7.14 1.87 -5.79
N HIS A 13 -7.50 2.41 -6.95
CA HIS A 13 -8.76 2.10 -7.62
C HIS A 13 -8.55 0.93 -8.60
N VAL A 14 -9.17 -0.21 -8.31
CA VAL A 14 -8.91 -1.49 -8.98
C VAL A 14 -10.23 -2.19 -9.25
N LEU A 15 -10.45 -2.64 -10.50
CA LEU A 15 -11.69 -3.34 -10.91
C LEU A 15 -12.98 -2.56 -10.58
N ASN A 16 -12.98 -1.24 -10.80
CA ASN A 16 -14.07 -0.31 -10.50
C ASN A 16 -14.39 -0.12 -8.99
N GLU A 17 -13.46 -0.51 -8.10
CA GLU A 17 -13.61 -0.36 -6.66
C GLU A 17 -12.38 0.28 -6.04
N ASP A 18 -12.56 1.08 -4.99
CA ASP A 18 -11.44 1.54 -4.17
C ASP A 18 -11.01 0.42 -3.22
N ARG A 19 -9.71 0.13 -3.21
CA ARG A 19 -9.12 -0.94 -2.40
C ARG A 19 -7.96 -0.42 -1.57
N TYR A 20 -7.82 -1.03 -0.40
CA TYR A 20 -6.89 -0.64 0.65
C TYR A 20 -6.14 -1.88 1.16
N TRP A 21 -4.82 -1.82 1.23
CA TRP A 21 -3.97 -2.91 1.73
C TRP A 21 -3.00 -2.39 2.78
N GLY A 22 -2.92 -3.03 3.94
CA GLY A 22 -2.06 -2.63 5.05
C GLY A 22 -2.45 -3.29 6.36
N ALA A 23 -1.89 -2.90 7.51
CA ALA A 23 -0.93 -1.81 7.75
C ALA A 23 0.52 -2.34 7.79
N PHE A 24 1.37 -1.88 6.88
CA PHE A 24 2.73 -2.39 6.68
C PHE A 24 3.81 -1.41 7.18
N PRO A 25 4.99 -1.89 7.63
CA PRO A 25 6.18 -1.05 7.74
C PRO A 25 6.60 -0.49 6.36
N LEU A 26 7.27 0.68 6.33
CA LEU A 26 7.69 1.34 5.09
C LEU A 26 8.47 0.43 4.12
N LYS A 27 9.33 -0.46 4.64
CA LYS A 27 10.08 -1.39 3.78
C LYS A 27 9.18 -2.42 3.08
N GLN A 28 8.09 -2.84 3.74
CA GLN A 28 7.14 -3.80 3.18
C GLN A 28 6.14 -3.14 2.24
N VAL A 29 5.75 -1.87 2.48
CA VAL A 29 4.76 -1.19 1.65
C VAL A 29 5.25 -1.04 0.20
N ALA A 30 6.54 -0.75 -0.01
CA ALA A 30 7.13 -0.66 -1.35
C ALA A 30 7.12 -2.02 -2.07
N TYR A 31 7.44 -3.10 -1.37
CA TYR A 31 7.37 -4.45 -1.94
C TYR A 31 5.94 -4.82 -2.33
N GLN A 32 4.96 -4.49 -1.48
CA GLN A 32 3.57 -4.77 -1.78
C GLN A 32 3.01 -3.93 -2.92
N GLN A 33 3.50 -2.70 -3.09
CA GLN A 33 3.13 -1.85 -4.22
C GLN A 33 3.51 -2.51 -5.55
N GLU A 34 4.76 -2.97 -5.68
CA GLU A 34 5.26 -3.64 -6.88
C GLU A 34 4.50 -4.96 -7.15
N TYR A 35 4.25 -5.74 -6.10
CA TYR A 35 3.49 -6.98 -6.22
C TYR A 35 2.06 -6.74 -6.70
N LEU A 36 1.32 -5.84 -6.07
CA LEU A 36 -0.08 -5.55 -6.42
C LEU A 36 -0.19 -4.91 -7.81
N ALA A 37 0.76 -4.05 -8.17
CA ALA A 37 0.87 -3.51 -9.53
C ALA A 37 1.01 -4.63 -10.56
N SER A 38 1.86 -5.62 -10.31
CA SER A 38 1.99 -6.79 -11.19
C SER A 38 0.72 -7.65 -11.24
N VAL A 39 0.06 -7.91 -10.11
CA VAL A 39 -1.17 -8.73 -10.03
C VAL A 39 -2.31 -8.09 -10.81
N TYR A 40 -2.47 -6.78 -10.69
CA TYR A 40 -3.59 -6.05 -11.31
C TYR A 40 -3.25 -5.46 -12.69
N GLY A 41 -2.03 -5.65 -13.19
CA GLY A 41 -1.59 -5.08 -14.46
C GLY A 41 -1.54 -3.55 -14.46
N MET A 42 -1.25 -2.97 -13.30
CA MET A 42 -1.21 -1.52 -13.05
C MET A 42 0.23 -1.04 -12.90
N LYS A 43 0.43 0.27 -12.87
CA LYS A 43 1.74 0.86 -12.53
C LYS A 43 1.82 1.04 -11.01
N PRO A 44 2.99 0.88 -10.39
CA PRO A 44 3.19 1.21 -8.98
C PRO A 44 2.69 2.62 -8.62
N SER A 45 2.88 3.59 -9.51
CA SER A 45 2.42 4.99 -9.35
C SER A 45 0.91 5.16 -9.20
N ASP A 46 0.12 4.15 -9.57
CA ASP A 46 -1.35 4.19 -9.44
C ASP A 46 -1.80 3.92 -7.99
N PHE A 47 -0.88 3.46 -7.13
CA PHE A 47 -1.10 3.25 -5.71
C PHE A 47 -0.64 4.46 -4.90
N LYS A 48 -1.49 4.95 -3.99
CA LYS A 48 -1.13 5.95 -2.99
C LYS A 48 -0.67 5.26 -1.71
N ILE A 49 0.47 5.70 -1.17
CA ILE A 49 0.96 5.25 0.13
C ILE A 49 0.49 6.24 1.20
N VAL A 50 -0.33 5.76 2.14
CA VAL A 50 -0.89 6.56 3.23
C VAL A 50 -0.28 6.11 4.55
N ARG A 51 0.29 7.05 5.32
CA ARG A 51 0.76 6.77 6.69
C ARG A 51 -0.46 6.62 7.60
N VAL A 52 -0.54 5.51 8.32
CA VAL A 52 -1.57 5.23 9.32
C VAL A 52 -0.95 5.18 10.72
N ALA A 53 -1.73 5.61 11.71
CA ALA A 53 -1.32 5.77 13.11
C ALA A 53 -1.14 4.43 13.82
#